data_AF-W0TIF7-F1
#
_entry.id   AF-W0TIF7-F1
#
_cell.length_a   1.000
_cell.length_b   1.000
_cell.length_c   1.000
_cell.angle_alpha   90.00
_cell.angle_beta   90.00
_cell.angle_gamma   90.00
#
_symmetry.space_group_name_H-M   'P 1'
#
loop_
_entity.id
_entity.type
_entity.pdbx_description
1 polymer ?
#
loop_
_entity_poly.entity_id
_entity_poly.type
_entity_poly.pdbx_seq_one_letter_code
_entity_poly.pdbx_strand_id
1 'polypeptide(L)'
;MVGRIRATDVAIFSIICAVGVYTGTKFFEPIIIDQLKKDGNLRTDIDVPQYDEEGNPVLPKSMLQLREELDQVIREQKVAKEAGFPDKKN
;
A
#
# COMPACT_ATOMS: atom_id res chain seq x y z
N MET A 1 21.18 -26.79 -22.05
CA MET A 1 20.21 -27.36 -21.09
C MET A 1 19.17 -26.28 -20.81
N VAL A 2 17.98 -26.36 -21.42
CA VAL A 2 16.91 -25.37 -21.16
C VAL A 2 16.13 -25.87 -19.96
N GLY A 3 16.23 -25.16 -18.83
CA GLY A 3 15.47 -25.45 -17.63
C GLY A 3 13.99 -25.16 -17.86
N ARG A 4 13.12 -26.14 -17.59
CA ARG A 4 11.67 -25.92 -17.58
C ARG A 4 11.35 -25.09 -16.34
N ILE A 5 11.05 -23.81 -16.54
CA ILE A 5 10.59 -22.91 -15.48
C ILE A 5 9.27 -23.47 -14.94
N ARG A 6 9.22 -23.79 -13.64
CA ARG A 6 7.97 -24.22 -13.01
C ARG A 6 7.19 -22.99 -12.55
N ALA A 7 5.86 -23.10 -12.51
CA ALA A 7 5.01 -22.03 -12.00
C ALA A 7 5.40 -21.61 -10.57
N THR A 8 5.87 -22.56 -9.75
CA THR A 8 6.41 -22.31 -8.41
C THR A 8 7.65 -21.40 -8.44
N ASP A 9 8.56 -21.57 -9.39
CA ASP A 9 9.77 -20.76 -9.50
C ASP A 9 9.41 -19.30 -9.83
N VAL A 10 8.45 -19.10 -10.74
CA VAL A 10 7.92 -17.78 -11.09
C VAL A 10 7.25 -17.11 -9.89
N ALA A 11 6.46 -17.86 -9.12
CA ALA A 11 5.78 -17.35 -7.93
C ALA A 11 6.77 -16.96 -6.82
N ILE A 12 7.81 -17.76 -6.59
CA ILE A 12 8.85 -17.43 -5.61
C ILE A 12 9.60 -16.17 -6.05
N PHE A 13 9.96 -16.09 -7.33
CA PHE A 13 10.67 -14.93 -7.85
C PHE A 13 9.84 -13.65 -7.72
N SER A 14 8.54 -13.71 -8.03
CA SER A 14 7.66 -12.53 -7.89
C SER A 14 7.52 -12.08 -6.44
N ILE A 15 7.41 -13.02 -5.48
CA ILE A 15 7.36 -12.71 -4.05
C ILE A 15 8.66 -12.03 -3.61
N ILE A 16 9.83 -12.57 -4.00
CA ILE A 16 11.12 -11.99 -3.65
C ILE A 16 11.24 -10.57 -4.22
N CYS A 17 10.84 -10.34 -5.47
CA CYS A 17 10.84 -9.01 -6.05
C CYS A 17 9.92 -8.05 -5.30
N ALA A 18 8.70 -8.47 -4.97
CA ALA A 18 7.74 -7.63 -4.24
C ALA A 18 8.26 -7.27 -2.84
N VAL A 19 8.79 -8.25 -2.10
CA VAL A 19 9.38 -8.03 -0.78
C VAL A 19 10.61 -7.13 -0.88
N GLY A 20 11.48 -7.34 -1.87
CA GLY A 20 12.66 -6.50 -2.09
C GLY A 20 12.31 -5.04 -2.37
N VAL A 21 11.32 -4.78 -3.23
CA VAL A 21 10.85 -3.42 -3.52
C VAL A 21 10.18 -2.81 -2.29
N TYR A 22 9.32 -3.55 -1.58
CA TYR A 22 8.65 -3.06 -0.39
C TYR A 22 9.64 -2.69 0.72
N THR A 23 10.58 -3.57 1.02
CA THR A 23 11.60 -3.32 2.05
C THR A 23 12.57 -2.22 1.62
N GLY A 24 12.96 -2.21 0.35
CA GLY A 24 13.84 -1.17 -0.21
C GLY A 24 13.22 0.22 -0.12
N THR A 25 11.96 0.36 -0.54
CA THR A 25 11.25 1.65 -0.44
C THR A 25 11.14 2.11 1.00
N LYS A 26 10.73 1.24 1.94
CA LYS A 26 10.68 1.57 3.37
C LYS A 26 12.02 2.00 3.97
N PHE A 27 13.12 1.41 3.51
CA PHE A 27 14.46 1.75 4.01
C PHE A 27 15.03 3.02 3.39
N PHE A 28 14.92 3.18 2.07
CA PHE A 28 15.52 4.30 1.34
C PHE A 28 14.69 5.58 1.40
N GLU A 29 13.37 5.49 1.50
CA GLU A 29 12.46 6.64 1.56
C GLU A 29 12.81 7.64 2.68
N PRO A 30 12.96 7.24 3.97
CA PRO A 30 13.33 8.18 5.03
C PRO A 30 14.71 8.80 4.79
N ILE A 31 15.68 8.01 4.30
CA ILE A 31 17.04 8.49 4.01
C ILE A 31 17.02 9.57 2.93
N ILE A 32 16.27 9.36 1.85
CA ILE A 32 16.19 10.30 0.74
C ILE A 32 15.46 11.57 1.18
N ILE A 33 14.36 11.44 1.93
CA ILE A 33 13.60 12.59 2.44
C ILE A 33 14.46 13.44 3.38
N ASP A 34 15.21 12.82 4.29
CA ASP A 34 16.10 13.52 5.22
C ASP A 34 17.19 14.30 4.48
N GLN A 35 17.76 13.73 3.41
CA GLN A 35 18.75 14.44 2.60
C GLN A 35 18.12 15.60 1.83
N LEU A 36 16.98 15.37 1.17
CA LEU A 36 16.27 16.43 0.44
C LEU A 36 15.84 17.58 1.37
N LYS A 37 15.47 17.26 2.62
CA LYS A 37 15.14 18.23 3.66
C LYS A 37 16.35 19.05 4.07
N LYS A 38 17.52 18.41 4.27
CA LYS A 38 18.79 19.09 4.59
C LYS A 38 19.27 19.98 3.45
N ASP A 39 19.11 19.54 2.21
CA ASP A 39 19.52 20.25 1.02
C ASP A 39 18.56 21.40 0.64
N GLY A 40 17.44 21.56 1.35
CA GLY A 40 16.44 22.60 1.08
C GLY A 40 15.72 22.43 -0.27
N ASN A 41 15.89 21.28 -0.94
CA ASN A 41 15.27 20.95 -2.22
C ASN A 41 14.02 20.07 -2.06
N LEU A 42 13.56 19.90 -0.82
CA LEU A 42 12.32 19.19 -0.52
C LEU A 42 11.15 20.03 -1.00
N ARG A 43 10.37 19.45 -1.89
CA ARG A 43 9.19 20.07 -2.46
C ARG A 43 8.13 20.26 -1.36
N THR A 44 7.80 21.51 -1.01
CA THR A 44 6.95 21.86 0.16
C THR A 44 5.45 21.91 -0.14
N ASP A 45 5.05 21.80 -1.40
CA ASP A 45 3.66 21.80 -1.87
C ASP A 45 2.96 20.44 -1.77
N ILE A 46 3.66 19.41 -1.30
CA ILE A 46 3.14 18.05 -1.13
C ILE A 46 3.35 17.64 0.32
N ASP A 47 2.33 17.07 0.95
CA ASP A 47 2.45 16.52 2.31
C ASP A 47 3.49 15.41 2.33
N VAL A 48 4.61 15.67 3.00
CA VAL A 48 5.69 14.71 3.16
C VAL A 48 5.35 13.80 4.35
N PRO A 49 5.35 12.47 4.15
CA PRO A 49 5.16 11.54 5.26
C PRO A 49 6.25 11.78 6.31
N GLN A 50 5.84 11.93 7.56
CA GLN A 50 6.77 12.03 8.69
C GLN A 50 7.19 10.62 9.09
N TYR A 51 8.46 10.44 9.45
CA TYR A 51 8.99 9.16 9.93
C TYR A 51 9.47 9.32 11.37
N ASP A 52 9.30 8.27 12.18
CA ASP A 52 9.87 8.23 13.51
C ASP A 52 11.36 7.84 13.45
N GLU A 53 12.04 7.85 14.60
CA GLU A 53 13.46 7.47 14.71
C GLU A 53 13.73 6.01 14.30
N GLU A 54 12.68 5.20 14.17
CA GLU A 54 12.71 3.79 13.77
C GLU A 54 12.45 3.62 12.26
N GLY A 55 12.23 4.71 11.52
CA GLY A 55 11.98 4.69 10.07
C GLY A 55 10.57 4.22 9.70
N ASN A 56 9.64 4.16 10.65
CA ASN A 56 8.25 3.87 10.37
C ASN A 56 7.52 5.16 9.99
N PRO A 57 6.59 5.12 9.01
CA PRO A 57 5.78 6.28 8.71
C PRO A 57 4.87 6.60 9.89
N VAL A 58 5.01 7.80 10.43
CA VAL A 58 4.09 8.45 11.35
C VAL A 58 2.86 8.86 10.53
N LEU A 59 2.04 7.86 10.19
CA LEU A 59 0.81 8.06 9.45
C LEU A 59 -0.09 9.05 10.21
N PRO A 60 -0.53 10.17 9.62
CA PRO A 60 -1.59 10.98 10.20
C PRO A 60 -2.98 10.30 10.13
N LYS A 61 -3.07 9.08 9.58
CA LYS A 61 -4.27 8.24 9.62
C LYS A 61 -3.90 6.88 10.22
N SER A 62 -4.32 6.66 11.46
CA SER A 62 -4.19 5.36 12.11
C SER A 62 -4.75 4.27 11.21
N MET A 63 -4.06 3.13 11.07
CA MET A 63 -4.54 1.97 10.31
C MET A 63 -5.95 1.53 10.74
N LEU A 64 -6.37 1.85 11.97
CA LEU A 64 -7.75 1.73 12.44
C LEU A 64 -8.74 2.54 11.61
N GLN A 65 -8.43 3.80 11.29
CA GLN A 65 -9.30 4.67 10.49
C GLN A 65 -9.42 4.17 9.05
N LEU A 66 -8.33 3.68 8.45
CA LEU A 66 -8.39 3.07 7.11
C LEU A 66 -9.22 1.78 7.09
N ARG A 67 -9.13 0.97 8.15
CA ARG A 67 -9.93 -0.25 8.29
C ARG A 67 -11.42 0.08 8.48
N GLU A 68 -11.72 1.13 9.23
CA GLU A 68 -13.09 1.64 9.43
C GLU A 68 -13.68 2.19 8.12
N GLU A 69 -12.94 3.02 7.38
CA GLU A 69 -13.34 3.52 6.05
C GLU A 69 -13.58 2.36 5.07
N LEU A 70 -12.71 1.35 5.07
CA LEU A 70 -12.86 0.18 4.20
C LEU A 70 -14.09 -0.67 4.56
N ASP A 71 -14.32 -0.92 5.86
CA ASP A 71 -15.50 -1.65 6.32
C ASP A 71 -16.81 -0.90 5.99
N GLN A 72 -16.78 0.44 5.98
CA GLN A 72 -17.90 1.27 5.57
C GLN A 72 -18.20 1.14 4.07
N VAL A 73 -17.19 1.25 3.20
CA VAL A 73 -17.35 1.10 1.75
C VAL A 73 -17.87 -0.30 1.38
N ILE A 74 -17.39 -1.34 2.05
CA ILE A 74 -17.86 -2.72 1.85
C ILE A 74 -19.34 -2.85 2.22
N ARG A 75 -19.78 -2.21 3.32
CA ARG A 75 -21.18 -2.22 3.74
C ARG A 75 -22.08 -1.49 2.75
N GLU A 76 -21.67 -0.30 2.30
CA GLU A 76 -22.42 0.48 1.30
C GLU A 76 -22.57 -0.28 -0.03
N GLN A 77 -21.51 -0.97 -0.48
CA GLN A 77 -21.56 -1.83 -1.66
C GLN A 77 -22.50 -3.02 -1.48
N LYS A 78 -22.53 -3.66 -0.31
CA LYS A 78 -23.48 -4.76 -0.02
C LYS A 78 -24.92 -4.27 -0.05
N VAL A 79 -25.20 -3.15 0.60
CA VAL A 79 -26.56 -2.56 0.63
C VAL A 79 -26.98 -2.13 -0.78
N ALA A 80 -26.10 -1.52 -1.56
CA ALA A 80 -26.39 -1.17 -2.96
C ALA A 80 -26.62 -2.41 -3.84
N LYS A 81 -25.90 -3.50 -3.60
CA LYS A 81 -26.07 -4.77 -4.31
C LYS A 81 -27.36 -5.48 -3.94
N GLU A 82 -27.80 -5.39 -2.67
CA GLU A 82 -29.07 -5.93 -2.17
C GLU A 82 -30.27 -5.06 -2.60
N ALA A 83 -30.11 -3.74 -2.69
CA ALA A 83 -31.13 -2.82 -3.21
C ALA A 83 -31.25 -2.84 -4.74
N GLY A 84 -30.20 -3.31 -5.45
CA GLY A 84 -30.11 -3.33 -6.91
C GLY A 84 -30.67 -4.59 -7.60
N PHE A 85 -31.26 -5.55 -6.87
CA PHE A 85 -31.89 -6.74 -7.46
C PHE A 85 -33.33 -6.87 -6.97
N PRO A 86 -34.33 -6.29 -7.67
CA PRO A 86 -35.68 -6.81 -7.57
C PRO A 86 -35.67 -8.19 -8.23
N ASP A 87 -35.66 -9.24 -7.41
CA ASP A 87 -36.07 -10.57 -7.82
C ASP A 87 -37.55 -10.51 -8.24
N LYS A 88 -37.78 -10.15 -9.51
CA LYS A 88 -39.07 -10.39 -10.15
C LYS A 88 -39.17 -11.90 -10.36
N LYS A 89 -39.71 -12.56 -9.34
CA LYS A 89 -40.41 -13.84 -9.49
C LYS A 89 -41.31 -13.78 -10.72
N ASN A 90 -41.08 -14.72 -11.65
CA ASN A 90 -42.10 -15.41 -12.44
C ASN A 90 -41.53 -16.78 -12.81
#